data_AF-A0AAE6VUM8-F1
#
_entry.id   AF-A0AAE6VUM8-F1
#
_cell.length_a   1.000
_cell.length_b   1.000
_cell.length_c   1.000
_cell.angle_alpha   90.00
_cell.angle_beta   90.00
_cell.angle_gamma   90.00
#
_symmetry.space_group_name_H-M   'P 1'
#
loop_
_entity.id
_entity.type
_entity.pdbx_description
1 polymer ?
#
loop_
_entity_poly.entity_id
_entity_poly.type
_entity_poly.pdbx_seq_one_letter_code
_entity_poly.pdbx_strand_id
1 'polypeptide(L)'
;MRLLYTCKHTFNGLKWMCRNEAAFQQELLLFIPLTVFACMANISAPQSAMLVLALLFVLFAELVNTAVEVVVDRIGLEFNELSGLAKDIASAFVFLSMLMAAIVWWVVLWA
;
A
#
# COMPACT_ATOMS: atom_id res chain seq x y z
N MET A 1 -1.72 -8.27 28.40
CA MET A 1 -2.19 -9.32 27.46
C MET A 1 -2.78 -8.77 26.16
N ARG A 2 -3.70 -7.78 26.15
CA ARG A 2 -4.29 -7.23 24.90
C ARG A 2 -3.27 -6.76 23.84
N LEU A 3 -2.24 -6.00 24.23
CA LEU A 3 -1.19 -5.51 23.31
C LEU A 3 -0.49 -6.63 22.53
N LEU A 4 -0.13 -7.75 23.18
CA LEU A 4 0.55 -8.88 22.53
C LEU A 4 -0.37 -9.61 21.53
N TYR A 5 -1.66 -9.74 21.85
CA TYR A 5 -2.64 -10.29 20.92
C TYR A 5 -2.85 -9.40 19.71
N THR A 6 -2.98 -8.08 19.90
CA THR A 6 -3.10 -7.12 18.79
C THR A 6 -1.88 -7.18 17.87
N CYS A 7 -0.66 -7.19 18.42
CA CYS A 7 0.56 -7.34 17.62
C CYS A 7 0.56 -8.64 16.80
N LYS A 8 0.15 -9.78 17.40
CA LYS A 8 0.03 -11.06 16.69
C LYS A 8 -0.96 -10.98 15.53
N HIS A 9 -2.11 -10.30 15.72
CA HIS A 9 -3.08 -10.09 14.65
C HIS A 9 -2.56 -9.15 13.55
N THR A 10 -1.82 -8.10 13.90
CA THR A 10 -1.16 -7.20 12.92
C THR A 10 -0.21 -7.97 12.01
N PHE A 11 0.64 -8.83 12.56
CA PHE A 11 1.57 -9.63 11.75
C PHE A 11 0.87 -10.69 10.89
N ASN A 12 -0.29 -11.20 11.31
CA ASN A 12 -1.04 -12.16 10.51
C ASN A 12 -1.58 -11.52 9.21
N GLY A 13 -2.10 -10.29 9.29
CA GLY A 13 -2.59 -9.56 8.10
C GLY A 13 -1.47 -9.29 7.10
N LEU A 14 -0.36 -8.72 7.56
CA LEU A 14 0.82 -8.47 6.70
C LEU A 14 1.37 -9.77 6.11
N LYS A 15 1.47 -10.84 6.89
CA LYS A 15 1.93 -12.14 6.41
C LYS A 15 0.98 -12.72 5.35
N TRP A 16 -0.32 -12.50 5.49
CA TRP A 16 -1.30 -12.93 4.51
C TRP A 16 -1.15 -12.15 3.20
N MET A 17 -1.03 -10.82 3.26
CA MET A 17 -0.77 -9.97 2.08
C MET A 17 0.49 -10.41 1.32
N CYS A 18 1.62 -10.56 2.04
CA CYS A 18 2.87 -11.00 1.43
C CYS A 18 2.81 -12.38 0.77
N ARG A 19 1.79 -13.20 1.04
CA ARG A 19 1.66 -14.57 0.52
C ARG A 19 0.59 -14.71 -0.54
N ASN A 20 -0.49 -13.93 -0.46
CA ASN A 20 -1.68 -14.12 -1.28
C ASN A 20 -1.89 -12.98 -2.29
N GLU A 21 -1.40 -11.77 -2.03
CA GLU A 21 -1.62 -10.62 -2.92
C GLU A 21 -0.40 -10.33 -3.78
N ALA A 22 -0.51 -10.66 -5.08
CA ALA A 22 0.57 -10.45 -6.05
C ALA A 22 0.90 -8.96 -6.24
N ALA A 23 -0.11 -8.08 -6.23
CA ALA A 23 0.08 -6.64 -6.33
C ALA A 23 0.89 -6.10 -5.14
N PHE A 24 0.50 -6.43 -3.91
CA PHE A 24 1.26 -6.09 -2.71
C PHE A 24 2.70 -6.63 -2.74
N GLN A 25 2.92 -7.85 -3.24
CA GLN A 25 4.26 -8.41 -3.40
C GLN A 25 5.12 -7.60 -4.38
N GLN A 26 4.55 -7.17 -5.50
CA GLN A 26 5.24 -6.33 -6.50
C GLN A 26 5.58 -4.96 -5.93
N GLU A 27 4.63 -4.32 -5.23
CA GLU A 27 4.85 -3.04 -4.57
C GLU A 27 5.93 -3.15 -3.48
N LEU A 28 5.92 -4.23 -2.69
CA LEU A 28 6.94 -4.48 -1.67
C LEU A 28 8.33 -4.69 -2.30
N LEU A 29 8.38 -5.38 -3.45
CA LEU A 29 9.60 -5.58 -4.21
C LEU A 29 10.17 -4.26 -4.74
N LEU A 30 9.32 -3.27 -5.07
CA LEU A 30 9.75 -1.92 -5.44
C LEU A 30 10.09 -1.06 -4.22
N PHE A 31 9.32 -1.18 -3.14
CA PHE A 31 9.49 -0.43 -1.90
C PHE A 31 10.91 -0.57 -1.34
N ILE A 32 11.43 -1.79 -1.26
CA ILE A 32 12.74 -2.09 -0.66
C ILE A 32 13.90 -1.36 -1.40
N PRO A 33 14.16 -1.60 -2.69
CA PRO A 33 15.27 -0.97 -3.40
C PRO A 33 15.10 0.55 -3.52
N LEU A 34 13.87 1.05 -3.69
CA LEU A 34 13.64 2.49 -3.78
C LEU A 34 13.84 3.19 -2.42
N THR A 35 13.50 2.53 -1.31
CA THR A 35 13.82 3.04 0.03
C THR A 35 15.33 3.11 0.25
N VAL A 36 16.07 2.07 -0.15
CA VAL A 36 17.55 2.09 -0.08
C VAL A 36 18.11 3.23 -0.93
N PHE A 37 17.61 3.40 -2.16
CA PHE A 37 17.99 4.51 -3.03
C PHE A 37 17.71 5.87 -2.39
N ALA A 38 16.51 6.08 -1.84
CA ALA A 38 16.11 7.34 -1.19
C ALA A 38 16.99 7.67 0.02
N CYS A 39 17.43 6.67 0.78
CA CYS A 39 18.32 6.86 1.93
C CYS A 39 19.79 7.11 1.54
N MET A 40 20.21 6.63 0.36
CA MET A 40 21.58 6.78 -0.15
C MET A 40 21.76 7.98 -1.09
N ALA A 41 20.66 8.51 -1.61
CA ALA A 41 20.66 9.69 -2.47
C ALA A 41 21.22 10.91 -1.72
N ASN A 42 21.93 11.79 -2.45
CA ASN A 42 22.47 13.03 -1.91
C ASN A 42 21.38 14.11 -1.79
N ILE A 43 20.35 13.82 -1.00
CA ILE A 43 19.21 14.69 -0.71
C ILE A 43 19.09 14.92 0.80
N SER A 44 18.35 15.96 1.19
CA SER A 44 18.15 16.26 2.60
C SER A 44 17.33 15.16 3.31
N ALA A 45 17.54 14.99 4.62
CA ALA A 45 16.81 14.01 5.42
C ALA A 45 15.27 14.14 5.31
N PRO A 46 14.67 15.34 5.31
CA PRO A 46 13.23 15.49 5.08
C PRO A 46 12.79 15.00 3.69
N GLN A 47 13.57 15.29 2.64
CA GLN A 47 13.27 14.83 1.28
C GLN A 47 13.31 13.30 1.19
N SER A 48 14.33 12.67 1.75
CA SER A 48 14.44 11.21 1.83
C SER A 48 13.24 10.60 2.57
N ALA A 49 12.87 11.16 3.72
CA ALA A 49 11.68 10.73 4.46
C ALA A 49 10.38 10.86 3.63
N MET A 50 10.22 11.95 2.86
CA MET A 50 9.06 12.13 1.98
C MET A 50 8.98 11.04 0.90
N LEU A 51 10.11 10.69 0.27
CA LEU A 51 10.17 9.61 -0.73
C LEU A 51 9.74 8.26 -0.13
N VAL A 52 10.26 7.93 1.05
CA VAL A 52 9.95 6.67 1.74
C VAL A 52 8.50 6.63 2.22
N LEU A 53 7.99 7.73 2.78
CA LEU A 53 6.59 7.83 3.21
C LEU A 53 5.61 7.71 2.04
N ALA A 54 5.96 8.25 0.87
CA ALA A 54 5.14 8.11 -0.32
C ALA A 54 5.03 6.64 -0.79
N LEU A 55 6.14 5.89 -0.75
CA LEU A 55 6.12 4.46 -1.05
C LEU A 55 5.38 3.65 0.02
N LEU A 56 5.52 4.02 1.30
CA LEU A 56 4.79 3.38 2.38
C LEU A 56 3.28 3.59 2.25
N PHE A 57 2.87 4.76 1.73
CA PHE A 57 1.47 5.05 1.47
C PHE A 57 0.88 4.18 0.35
N VAL A 58 1.68 3.77 -0.63
CA VAL A 58 1.26 2.81 -1.66
C VAL A 58 0.92 1.46 -1.02
N LEU A 59 1.81 0.91 -0.20
CA LEU A 59 1.55 -0.34 0.54
C LEU A 59 0.33 -0.23 1.48
N PHE A 60 0.11 0.95 2.07
CA PHE A 60 -1.07 1.21 2.88
C PHE A 60 -2.35 1.20 2.05
N ALA A 61 -2.34 1.81 0.87
CA ALA A 61 -3.49 1.82 -0.03
C ALA A 61 -3.86 0.39 -0.47
N GLU A 62 -2.87 -0.44 -0.77
CA GLU A 62 -3.08 -1.83 -1.15
C GLU A 62 -3.65 -2.68 0.01
N LEU A 63 -3.18 -2.46 1.23
CA LEU A 63 -3.79 -3.06 2.44
C LEU A 63 -5.28 -2.70 2.59
N VAL A 64 -5.64 -1.44 2.30
CA VAL A 64 -7.04 -0.99 2.32
C VAL A 64 -7.81 -1.63 1.17
N ASN A 65 -7.24 -1.70 -0.03
CA ASN A 65 -7.88 -2.32 -1.19
C ASN A 65 -8.29 -3.76 -0.89
N THR A 66 -7.33 -4.58 -0.47
CA THR A 66 -7.60 -5.97 -0.16
C THR A 66 -8.53 -6.14 1.05
N ALA A 67 -8.46 -5.25 2.05
CA ALA A 67 -9.42 -5.31 3.16
C ALA A 67 -10.86 -5.10 2.68
N VAL A 68 -11.09 -4.17 1.74
CA VAL A 68 -12.40 -3.96 1.12
C VAL A 68 -12.81 -5.18 0.31
N GLU A 69 -11.92 -5.72 -0.54
CA GLU A 69 -12.19 -6.92 -1.34
C GLU A 69 -12.58 -8.11 -0.48
N VAL A 70 -11.82 -8.41 0.59
CA VAL A 70 -12.12 -9.51 1.52
C VAL A 70 -13.47 -9.34 2.19
N VAL A 71 -13.85 -8.12 2.56
CA VAL A 71 -15.18 -7.86 3.16
C VAL A 71 -16.28 -8.05 2.13
N VAL A 72 -16.11 -7.50 0.92
CA VAL A 72 -17.09 -7.60 -0.17
C VAL A 72 -17.29 -9.05 -0.60
N ASP A 73 -16.21 -9.81 -0.79
CA ASP A 73 -16.25 -11.21 -1.21
C ASP A 73 -16.87 -12.13 -0.17
N ARG A 74 -16.79 -11.75 1.12
CA ARG A 74 -17.40 -12.49 2.22
C ARG A 74 -18.92 -12.29 2.32
N ILE A 75 -19.50 -11.23 1.73
CA ILE A 75 -20.95 -10.97 1.80
C ILE A 75 -21.71 -11.94 0.90
N GLY A 76 -21.27 -12.13 -0.34
CA GLY A 76 -21.90 -13.02 -1.31
C GLY A 76 -21.31 -12.85 -2.70
N LEU A 77 -21.36 -13.90 -3.52
CA LEU A 77 -20.86 -13.90 -4.90
C LEU A 77 -21.94 -13.52 -5.93
N GLU A 78 -23.14 -13.20 -5.46
CA GLU A 78 -24.19 -12.62 -6.30
C GLU A 78 -23.77 -11.25 -6.82
N PHE A 79 -24.15 -10.96 -8.07
CA PHE A 79 -23.86 -9.67 -8.66
C PHE A 79 -24.61 -8.56 -7.90
N ASN A 80 -23.85 -7.59 -7.37
CA ASN A 80 -24.38 -6.42 -6.71
C ASN A 80 -23.60 -5.18 -7.18
N GLU A 81 -24.31 -4.19 -7.71
CA GLU A 81 -23.70 -2.97 -8.26
C GLU A 81 -22.90 -2.19 -7.20
N LEU A 82 -23.37 -2.15 -5.95
CA LEU A 82 -22.67 -1.44 -4.87
C LEU A 82 -21.40 -2.19 -4.43
N SER A 83 -21.42 -3.53 -4.46
CA SER A 83 -20.21 -4.35 -4.23
C SER A 83 -19.16 -4.11 -5.31
N GLY A 84 -19.58 -4.00 -6.58
CA GLY A 84 -18.70 -3.61 -7.68
C GLY A 84 -18.10 -2.23 -7.47
N LEU A 85 -18.94 -1.23 -7.19
CA LEU A 85 -18.51 0.14 -6.93
C LEU A 85 -17.51 0.23 -5.75
N ALA A 86 -17.72 -0.55 -4.68
CA ALA A 86 -16.80 -0.56 -3.54
C ALA A 86 -15.39 -1.03 -3.95
N LYS A 87 -15.30 -2.07 -4.80
CA LYS A 87 -14.02 -2.54 -5.35
C LYS A 87 -13.39 -1.52 -6.29
N ASP A 88 -14.18 -0.88 -7.15
CA ASP A 88 -13.69 0.16 -8.06
C ASP A 88 -13.10 1.35 -7.30
N ILE A 89 -13.76 1.80 -6.24
CA ILE A 89 -13.27 2.88 -5.37
C ILE A 89 -11.98 2.47 -4.66
N ALA A 90 -11.91 1.22 -4.19
CA ALA A 90 -10.74 0.67 -3.52
C ALA A 90 -9.53 0.61 -4.47
N SER A 91 -9.74 0.16 -5.72
CA SER A 91 -8.72 0.18 -6.77
C SER A 91 -8.30 1.60 -7.16
N ALA A 92 -9.25 2.54 -7.24
CA ALA A 92 -8.96 3.95 -7.50
C ALA A 92 -8.09 4.57 -6.39
N PHE A 93 -8.25 4.13 -5.14
CA PHE A 93 -7.42 4.57 -4.02
C PHE A 93 -5.95 4.15 -4.19
N VAL A 94 -5.70 2.92 -4.65
CA VAL A 94 -4.34 2.44 -5.01
C VAL A 94 -3.78 3.24 -6.19
N PHE A 95 -4.58 3.51 -7.21
CA PHE A 95 -4.15 4.34 -8.33
C PHE A 95 -3.69 5.74 -7.89
N LEU A 96 -4.46 6.39 -7.01
CA LEU A 96 -4.11 7.72 -6.50
C LEU A 96 -2.87 7.69 -5.60
N SER A 97 -2.65 6.62 -4.83
CA SER A 97 -1.43 6.48 -4.02
C SER A 97 -0.19 6.33 -4.90
N MET A 98 -0.27 5.56 -6.00
CA MET A 98 0.80 5.44 -6.99
C MET A 98 1.09 6.76 -7.69
N LEU A 99 0.05 7.50 -8.09
CA LEU A 99 0.21 8.82 -8.71
C LEU A 99 0.88 9.80 -7.75
N MET A 100 0.47 9.80 -6.48
CA MET A 100 1.10 10.61 -5.44
C MET A 100 2.58 10.26 -5.28
N ALA A 101 2.92 8.96 -5.23
CA ALA A 101 4.31 8.52 -5.16
C ALA A 101 5.12 8.99 -6.37
N ALA A 102 4.60 8.84 -7.59
CA ALA A 102 5.25 9.31 -8.80
C ALA A 102 5.51 10.84 -8.79
N ILE A 103 4.52 11.63 -8.37
CA ILE A 103 4.64 13.09 -8.28
C ILE A 103 5.70 13.49 -7.26
N VAL A 104 5.65 12.92 -6.04
CA VAL A 104 6.61 13.25 -4.97
C VAL A 104 8.03 12.89 -5.39
N TRP A 105 8.22 11.71 -6.00
CA TRP A 105 9.52 11.27 -6.51
C TRP A 105 10.04 12.18 -7.63
N TRP A 106 9.18 12.56 -8.57
CA TRP A 106 9.54 13.49 -9.64
C TRP A 106 10.01 14.84 -9.09
N VAL A 107 9.23 15.42 -8.18
CA VAL A 107 9.52 16.75 -7.62
C VAL A 107 10.81 16.75 -6.81
N VAL A 108 11.06 15.73 -5.98
CA VAL A 108 12.25 15.72 -5.12
C VAL A 108 13.55 15.52 -5.91
N LEU A 109 13.51 14.78 -7.02
CA LEU A 109 14.71 14.40 -7.77
C LEU A 109 15.00 15.31 -8.98
N TRP A 110 13.99 15.96 -9.55
CA TRP A 110 14.14 16.76 -10.77
C TRP A 110 13.65 18.21 -10.69
N ALA A 111 12.95 18.62 -9.61
CA ALA A 111 12.57 20.01 -9.40
C ALA A 111 13.48 20.68 -8.35
#